data_AF-A0A7S2HT55-F1
#
_entry.id   AF-A0A7S2HT55-F1
#
_cell.length_a   1.000
_cell.length_b   1.000
_cell.length_c   1.000
_cell.angle_alpha   90.00
_cell.angle_beta   90.00
_cell.angle_gamma   90.00
#
_symmetry.space_group_name_H-M   'P 1'
#
loop_
_entity.id
_entity.type
_entity.pdbx_description
1 polymer ?
#
loop_
_entity_poly.entity_id
_entity_poly.type
_entity_poly.pdbx_seq_one_letter_code
_entity_poly.pdbx_strand_id
1 'polypeptide(L)'
;VTAVIVQNVPVGTKDLMIDLHADGDFDTRIVDILTGECIVGHSCDGIGCGRLGCRNVDFHGTIISCSGDMRFGHVRETTSITGRTTRPLAIKAIGWLHQRLAAGFINVSFTGIDPCPDT
;
A
#
# COMPACT_ATOMS: atom_id res chain seq x y z
N VAL A 1 2.41 -14.94 -8.76
CA VAL A 1 2.55 -13.78 -7.87
C VAL A 1 2.10 -14.21 -6.49
N THR A 2 2.92 -14.02 -5.46
CA THR A 2 2.54 -14.32 -4.08
C THR A 2 2.25 -13.02 -3.35
N ALA A 3 1.10 -12.92 -2.70
CA ALA A 3 0.72 -11.76 -1.90
C ALA A 3 0.57 -12.15 -0.43
N VAL A 4 1.15 -11.37 0.47
CA VAL A 4 1.02 -11.54 1.91
C VAL A 4 0.44 -10.27 2.53
N ILE A 5 -0.41 -10.43 3.55
CA ILE A 5 -0.89 -9.29 4.33
C ILE A 5 0.24 -8.88 5.28
N VAL A 6 0.68 -7.63 5.15
CA VAL A 6 1.66 -7.02 6.04
C VAL A 6 0.97 -6.52 7.29
N GLN A 7 -0.11 -5.75 7.10
CA GLN A 7 -0.84 -5.12 8.18
C GLN A 7 -2.26 -4.74 7.74
N ASN A 8 -3.21 -4.90 8.66
CA ASN A 8 -4.54 -4.30 8.53
C ASN A 8 -4.53 -2.90 9.14
N VAL A 9 -5.18 -1.97 8.46
CA VAL A 9 -5.30 -0.56 8.82
C VAL A 9 -6.77 -0.30 9.18
N PRO A 10 -7.09 -0.06 10.47
CA PRO A 10 -8.45 0.22 10.87
C PRO A 10 -8.95 1.57 10.32
N VAL A 11 -10.26 1.77 10.39
CA VAL A 11 -10.87 3.10 10.18
C VAL A 11 -10.31 4.07 11.22
N GLY A 12 -10.09 5.33 10.82
CA GLY A 12 -9.60 6.38 11.70
C GLY A 12 -8.07 6.45 11.84
N THR A 13 -7.30 5.57 11.17
CA THR A 13 -5.84 5.69 11.09
C THR A 13 -5.46 7.01 10.42
N LYS A 14 -4.57 7.77 11.07
CA LYS A 14 -4.15 9.10 10.65
C LYS A 14 -2.77 9.09 10.01
N ASP A 15 -2.64 9.79 8.89
CA ASP A 15 -1.36 10.10 8.25
C ASP A 15 -0.45 8.87 8.07
N LEU A 16 -1.02 7.82 7.47
CA LEU A 16 -0.31 6.55 7.23
C LEU A 16 0.80 6.75 6.22
N MET A 17 1.97 6.17 6.49
CA MET A 17 3.11 6.06 5.59
C MET A 17 3.55 4.60 5.52
N ILE A 18 3.83 4.15 4.30
CA ILE A 18 4.37 2.84 3.97
C ILE A 18 5.64 3.08 3.17
N ASP A 19 6.78 2.58 3.65
CA ASP A 19 8.09 2.70 2.98
C ASP A 19 8.65 1.29 2.75
N LEU A 20 8.61 0.85 1.49
CA LEU A 20 9.14 -0.43 1.03
C LEU A 20 10.56 -0.23 0.50
N HIS A 21 11.48 -1.07 0.95
CA HIS A 21 12.80 -1.24 0.36
C HIS A 21 13.06 -2.72 0.14
N ALA A 22 13.43 -3.10 -1.07
CA ALA A 22 13.79 -4.49 -1.36
C ALA A 22 14.92 -4.55 -2.38
N ASP A 23 15.72 -5.62 -2.32
CA ASP A 23 16.77 -5.89 -3.30
C ASP A 23 16.24 -6.64 -4.56
N GLY A 24 14.92 -6.73 -4.67
CA GLY A 24 14.19 -7.37 -5.75
C GLY A 24 12.83 -6.72 -6.03
N ASP A 25 12.05 -7.37 -6.89
CA ASP A 25 10.79 -6.93 -7.48
C ASP A 25 9.65 -7.27 -6.52
N PHE A 26 9.53 -6.39 -5.53
CA PHE A 26 8.43 -6.35 -4.60
C PHE A 26 7.60 -5.11 -4.84
N ASP A 27 6.29 -5.24 -4.74
CA ASP A 27 5.35 -4.12 -4.78
C ASP A 27 4.53 -4.07 -3.50
N THR A 28 4.03 -2.88 -3.18
CA THR A 28 2.96 -2.71 -2.20
C THR A 28 1.59 -2.57 -2.85
N ARG A 29 0.54 -3.05 -2.17
CA ARG A 29 -0.86 -2.75 -2.49
C ARG A 29 -1.61 -2.31 -1.26
N ILE A 30 -2.51 -1.36 -1.45
CA ILE A 30 -3.59 -1.05 -0.51
C ILE A 30 -4.90 -1.57 -1.09
N VAL A 31 -5.62 -2.34 -0.28
CA VAL A 31 -6.88 -2.99 -0.66
C VAL A 31 -7.97 -2.63 0.35
N ASP A 32 -9.18 -2.30 -0.10
CA ASP A 32 -10.34 -2.21 0.78
C ASP A 32 -10.72 -3.61 1.28
N ILE A 33 -10.69 -3.82 2.60
CA ILE A 33 -11.00 -5.12 3.21
C ILE A 33 -12.45 -5.54 2.92
N LEU A 34 -13.38 -4.58 2.83
CA LEU A 34 -14.81 -4.88 2.73
C LEU A 34 -15.22 -5.29 1.31
N THR A 35 -14.62 -4.70 0.28
CA THR A 35 -14.97 -4.95 -1.13
C THR A 35 -13.95 -5.81 -1.86
N GLY A 36 -12.73 -5.91 -1.33
CA GLY A 36 -11.59 -6.51 -2.02
C GLY A 36 -11.00 -5.64 -3.12
N GLU A 37 -11.44 -4.38 -3.25
CA GLU A 37 -10.99 -3.45 -4.28
C GLU A 37 -9.52 -3.06 -4.10
N CYS A 38 -8.75 -3.12 -5.17
CA CYS A 38 -7.36 -2.67 -5.24
C CYS A 38 -7.34 -1.15 -5.42
N ILE A 39 -6.89 -0.40 -4.41
CA ILE A 39 -7.00 1.07 -4.42
C ILE A 39 -5.74 1.71 -5.01
N VAL A 40 -4.55 1.25 -4.60
CA VAL A 40 -3.26 1.74 -5.11
C VAL A 40 -2.22 0.62 -5.08
N GLY A 41 -1.30 0.66 -6.05
CA GLY A 41 -0.18 -0.26 -6.16
C GLY A 41 -0.14 -1.02 -7.49
N HIS A 42 0.87 -1.84 -7.66
CA HIS A 42 1.12 -2.56 -8.92
C HIS A 42 -0.09 -3.41 -9.35
N SER A 43 -0.49 -3.28 -10.62
CA SER A 43 -1.65 -3.97 -11.22
C SER A 43 -3.00 -3.70 -10.53
N CYS A 44 -3.17 -2.58 -9.82
CA CYS A 44 -4.51 -2.04 -9.58
C CYS A 44 -5.05 -1.44 -10.89
N ASP A 45 -6.24 -1.88 -11.31
CA ASP A 45 -6.89 -1.37 -12.52
C ASP A 45 -7.47 0.03 -12.26
N GLY A 46 -6.89 1.05 -12.89
CA GLY A 46 -7.49 2.38 -13.03
C GLY A 46 -7.23 3.39 -11.91
N ILE A 47 -6.68 2.99 -10.76
CA ILE A 47 -6.56 3.88 -9.59
C ILE A 47 -5.19 3.65 -8.93
N GLY A 48 -4.39 4.73 -8.81
CA GLY A 48 -3.12 4.76 -8.08
C GLY A 48 -2.02 3.79 -8.54
N CYS A 49 -1.03 4.28 -9.30
CA CYS A 49 0.18 3.51 -9.66
C CYS A 49 -0.06 2.18 -10.39
N GLY A 50 -1.08 2.15 -11.25
CA GLY A 50 -1.33 1.06 -12.19
C GLY A 50 -0.67 1.28 -13.56
N ARG A 51 -1.26 0.67 -14.62
CA ARG A 51 -0.75 0.75 -16.01
C ARG A 51 -0.62 2.18 -16.56
N LEU A 52 -1.39 3.14 -16.01
CA LEU A 52 -1.44 4.53 -16.45
C LEU A 52 -0.46 5.45 -15.69
N GLY A 53 0.39 4.87 -14.84
CA GLY A 53 1.32 5.61 -13.99
C GLY A 53 0.73 6.04 -12.66
N CYS A 54 1.55 6.74 -11.88
CA CYS A 54 1.25 7.13 -10.52
C CYS A 54 0.52 8.47 -10.44
N ARG A 55 -0.58 8.46 -9.70
CA ARG A 55 -1.37 9.64 -9.38
C ARG A 55 -1.98 9.50 -8.01
N ASN A 56 -2.24 10.61 -7.37
CA ASN A 56 -3.01 10.64 -6.14
C ASN A 56 -4.44 10.18 -6.42
N VAL A 57 -5.00 9.49 -5.45
CA VAL A 57 -6.32 8.87 -5.49
C VAL A 57 -7.14 9.45 -4.36
N ASP A 58 -8.33 9.94 -4.65
CA ASP A 58 -9.35 10.14 -3.63
C ASP A 58 -10.16 8.84 -3.52
N PHE A 59 -10.04 8.15 -2.39
CA PHE A 59 -10.81 6.97 -2.07
C PHE A 59 -11.66 7.27 -0.84
N HIS A 60 -12.97 7.46 -1.05
CA HIS A 60 -13.93 7.77 0.03
C HIS A 60 -13.52 8.97 0.91
N GLY A 61 -13.01 10.05 0.31
CA GLY A 61 -12.60 11.26 1.02
C GLY A 61 -11.21 11.17 1.65
N THR A 62 -10.48 10.08 1.41
CA THR A 62 -9.12 9.84 1.86
C THR A 62 -8.18 9.95 0.66
N ILE A 63 -7.20 10.85 0.73
CA ILE A 63 -6.21 11.00 -0.36
C ILE A 63 -5.07 10.00 -0.13
N ILE A 64 -4.84 9.15 -1.13
CA ILE A 64 -3.79 8.15 -1.15
C ILE A 64 -2.82 8.48 -2.27
N SER A 65 -1.52 8.50 -1.96
CA SER A 65 -0.44 8.82 -2.90
C SER A 65 0.56 7.68 -2.92
N CYS A 66 1.17 7.40 -4.06
CA CYS A 66 2.21 6.38 -4.18
C CYS A 66 3.30 6.87 -5.15
N SER A 67 4.56 6.60 -4.81
CA SER A 67 5.73 7.03 -5.60
C SER A 67 5.88 6.25 -6.90
N GLY A 68 5.40 5.01 -6.92
CA GLY A 68 5.40 4.13 -8.07
C GLY A 68 6.37 2.97 -8.06
N ASP A 69 6.13 2.13 -9.05
CA ASP A 69 6.75 0.82 -9.29
C ASP A 69 8.12 0.97 -9.97
N MET A 70 9.17 0.66 -9.21
CA MET A 70 10.55 0.59 -9.70
C MET A 70 10.88 -0.85 -10.16
N ARG A 71 10.39 -1.23 -11.34
CA ARG A 71 10.42 -2.59 -11.92
C ARG A 71 11.76 -3.32 -12.04
N PHE A 72 12.90 -2.68 -11.76
CA PHE A 72 14.22 -3.28 -12.02
C PHE A 72 15.23 -2.96 -10.92
N GLY A 73 15.72 -4.00 -10.25
CA GLY A 73 16.80 -3.93 -9.26
C GLY A 73 16.29 -3.68 -7.85
N HIS A 74 16.95 -2.79 -7.11
CA HIS A 74 16.53 -2.39 -5.77
C HIS A 74 15.27 -1.53 -5.86
N VAL A 75 14.17 -2.02 -5.33
CA VAL A 75 12.90 -1.31 -5.27
C VAL A 75 12.89 -0.39 -4.06
N ARG A 76 12.44 0.85 -4.29
CA ARG A 76 12.00 1.74 -3.22
C ARG A 76 10.66 2.36 -3.58
N GLU A 77 9.63 2.00 -2.82
CA GLU A 77 8.29 2.55 -2.98
C GLU A 77 7.82 3.20 -1.70
N THR A 78 7.19 4.36 -1.83
CA THR A 78 6.43 4.97 -0.74
C THR A 78 4.97 5.04 -1.11
N THR A 79 4.11 4.71 -0.16
CA THR A 79 2.68 4.95 -0.24
C THR A 79 2.23 5.70 1.00
N SER A 80 1.49 6.79 0.82
CA SER A 80 1.01 7.61 1.92
C SER A 80 -0.49 7.85 1.84
N ILE A 81 -1.11 7.96 3.00
CA ILE A 81 -2.47 8.43 3.17
C ILE A 81 -2.41 9.71 3.99
N THR A 82 -2.96 10.80 3.47
CA THR A 82 -3.06 12.06 4.22
C THR A 82 -4.44 12.17 4.86
N GLY A 83 -4.50 12.57 6.14
CA GLY A 83 -5.76 12.64 6.87
C GLY A 83 -6.15 11.29 7.46
N ARG A 84 -7.45 11.00 7.54
CA ARG A 84 -7.97 9.79 8.21
C ARG A 84 -8.50 8.76 7.21
N THR A 85 -8.23 7.48 7.45
CA THR A 85 -8.90 6.39 6.74
C THR A 85 -10.38 6.36 7.08
N THR A 86 -11.25 6.29 6.07
CA THR A 86 -12.71 6.17 6.23
C THR A 86 -13.21 4.74 6.07
N ARG A 87 -12.33 3.83 5.66
CA ARG A 87 -12.58 2.41 5.37
C ARG A 87 -11.48 1.56 6.01
N PRO A 88 -11.77 0.31 6.40
CA PRO A 88 -10.73 -0.62 6.83
C PRO A 88 -9.92 -1.09 5.60
N LEU A 89 -8.60 -0.94 5.66
CA LEU A 89 -7.71 -1.23 4.53
C LEU A 89 -6.74 -2.35 4.90
N ALA A 90 -6.22 -3.07 3.91
CA ALA A 90 -5.14 -4.02 4.07
C ALA A 90 -3.93 -3.59 3.23
N ILE A 91 -2.77 -3.53 3.88
CA ILE A 91 -1.47 -3.39 3.22
C ILE A 91 -0.99 -4.79 2.86
N LYS A 92 -0.74 -5.00 1.57
CA LYS A 92 -0.22 -6.26 1.04
C LYS A 92 1.14 -6.04 0.40
N ALA A 93 2.05 -6.95 0.65
CA ALA A 93 3.31 -7.05 -0.07
C ALA A 93 3.18 -8.12 -1.15
N ILE A 94 3.73 -7.84 -2.32
CA ILE A 94 3.64 -8.72 -3.48
C ILE A 94 5.04 -8.97 -4.00
N GLY A 95 5.41 -10.23 -4.16
CA GLY A 95 6.68 -10.62 -4.77
C GLY A 95 6.49 -11.36 -6.08
N TRP A 96 7.37 -11.09 -7.05
CA TRP A 96 7.42 -11.82 -8.32
C TRP A 96 8.16 -13.16 -8.19
N LEU A 97 7.55 -14.22 -8.74
CA LEU A 97 7.98 -15.62 -8.54
C LEU A 97 9.33 -15.99 -9.16
N HIS A 98 9.92 -15.12 -9.99
CA HIS A 98 11.21 -15.39 -10.63
C HIS A 98 12.42 -15.06 -9.73
N GLN A 99 12.19 -14.45 -8.56
CA GLN A 99 13.27 -14.07 -7.65
C GLN A 99 13.47 -15.11 -6.56
N ARG A 100 14.51 -15.94 -6.72
CA ARG A 100 14.79 -17.06 -5.82
C ARG A 100 15.36 -16.64 -4.46
N LEU A 101 15.97 -15.46 -4.36
CA LEU A 101 16.58 -14.90 -3.15
C LEU A 101 16.51 -13.38 -3.24
N ALA A 102 15.37 -12.80 -2.85
CA ALA A 102 15.23 -11.37 -2.67
C ALA A 102 14.68 -11.11 -1.26
N ALA A 103 15.20 -10.09 -0.62
CA ALA A 103 14.86 -9.65 0.72
C ALA A 103 14.54 -8.16 0.73
N GLY A 104 13.77 -7.75 1.73
CA GLY A 104 13.39 -6.37 1.89
C GLY A 104 12.70 -6.15 3.22
N PHE A 105 12.31 -4.92 3.45
CA PHE A 105 11.51 -4.52 4.59
C PHE A 105 10.42 -3.54 4.15
N ILE A 106 9.33 -3.56 4.90
CA ILE A 106 8.25 -2.59 4.78
C ILE A 106 8.11 -1.95 6.15
N ASN A 107 8.34 -0.64 6.21
CA ASN A 107 8.06 0.14 7.40
C ASN A 107 6.67 0.76 7.25
N VAL A 108 5.82 0.52 8.24
CA VAL A 108 4.49 1.14 8.33
C VAL A 108 4.48 2.06 9.54
N SER A 109 4.10 3.32 9.33
CA SER A 109 3.97 4.31 10.40
C SER A 109 2.70 5.14 10.21
N PHE A 110 2.14 5.65 11.31
CA PHE A 110 0.95 6.48 11.33
C PHE A 110 0.97 7.34 12.61
N THR A 111 0.27 8.47 12.62
CA THR A 111 0.29 9.43 13.74
C THR A 111 -0.71 9.10 14.84
N GLY A 112 -1.69 8.24 14.55
CA GLY A 112 -2.64 7.72 15.54
C GLY A 112 -3.85 7.04 14.90
N ILE A 113 -4.80 6.60 15.73
CA ILE A 113 -6.08 6.05 15.29
C ILE A 113 -7.18 6.77 16.09
N ASP A 114 -8.19 7.32 15.41
CA ASP A 114 -9.26 8.09 16.05
C ASP A 114 -10.57 8.02 15.25
N PRO A 115 -11.67 7.50 15.85
CA PRO A 115 -11.74 7.01 17.23
C PRO A 115 -10.89 5.75 17.45
N CYS A 116 -10.37 5.55 18.66
CA CYS A 116 -9.75 4.28 19.01
C CYS A 116 -10.79 3.16 18.84
N PRO A 117 -10.45 2.04 18.19
CA PRO A 117 -11.38 0.92 18.09
C PRO A 117 -11.71 0.42 19.49
N ASP A 118 -13.00 0.21 19.75
CA ASP A 118 -13.46 -0.44 20.97
C ASP A 118 -12.79 -1.82 21.06
N THR A 119 -12.05 -2.04 22.15
CA THR A 119 -11.31 -3.28 22.43
C THR A 119 -12.23 -4.47 22.65
#